data_AF-A0A1B8EIN6-F1
#
_entry.id   AF-A0A1B8EIN6-F1
#
_cell.length_a   1.000
_cell.length_b   1.000
_cell.length_c   1.000
_cell.angle_alpha   90.00
_cell.angle_beta   90.00
_cell.angle_gamma   90.00
#
_symmetry.space_group_name_H-M   'P 1'
#
loop_
_entity.id
_entity.type
_entity.pdbx_description
1 polymer ?
#
loop_
_entity_poly.entity_id
_entity_poly.type
_entity_poly.pdbx_seq_one_letter_code
_entity_poly.pdbx_strand_id
1 'polypeptide(L)'
;MSTSKSNLDLVNDCDSFPYAEKDPKAHAELMSTLFTLTWDDGVNKVPIGLMTENVLNKLVKTPVAIKGELEVRREQREVCVFQEKTEKERSEWVALTTAYWRENKAFEILEGWRNELYPVYGPNNELLYSVERTAAALLGVVMYGAHLMGYVKSPESSYGIKLWIPRRAAGKQTYGGMLDNTVAGGMATGEDPFECIIREADEEASLPDKLVRENAKANGVVTYIYMRSKLATGEVGLIQPEVQYVFDLELPENVTPKPNDSEVECFYLWTVEEVQEHLRKGEFKPNCALLMIDFFIRHGVLTPENEPDFDEIKGRLHRPLDFPGPHVALA
;
A
#
# COMPACT_ATOMS: atom_id res chain seq x y z
N MET A 1 -1.54 -12.58 27.43
CA MET A 1 -2.49 -13.16 26.45
C MET A 1 -2.72 -12.08 25.42
N SER A 2 -2.38 -12.33 24.15
CA SER A 2 -2.74 -11.40 23.07
C SER A 2 -4.26 -11.30 23.03
N THR A 3 -4.82 -10.10 23.05
CA THR A 3 -6.25 -9.87 22.85
C THR A 3 -6.61 -10.29 21.43
N SER A 4 -7.63 -11.13 21.29
CA SER A 4 -8.17 -11.52 19.98
C SER A 4 -8.64 -10.26 19.24
N LYS A 5 -8.13 -10.03 18.03
CA LYS A 5 -8.56 -8.91 17.18
C LYS A 5 -9.89 -9.23 16.51
N SER A 6 -10.77 -8.24 16.42
CA SER A 6 -11.91 -8.24 15.51
C SER A 6 -11.48 -7.90 14.07
N ASN A 7 -12.37 -8.07 13.09
CA ASN A 7 -12.10 -7.59 11.73
C ASN A 7 -11.94 -6.06 11.69
N LEU A 8 -12.72 -5.33 12.49
CA LEU A 8 -12.58 -3.88 12.61
C LEU A 8 -11.23 -3.47 13.23
N ASP A 9 -10.71 -4.23 14.21
CA ASP A 9 -9.36 -3.98 14.76
C ASP A 9 -8.27 -4.14 13.70
N LEU A 10 -8.40 -5.14 12.81
CA LEU A 10 -7.48 -5.34 11.69
C LEU A 10 -7.58 -4.20 10.68
N VAL A 11 -8.78 -3.71 10.40
CA VAL A 11 -8.99 -2.51 9.58
C VAL A 11 -8.31 -1.29 10.23
N ASN A 12 -8.45 -1.11 11.55
CA ASN A 12 -7.82 -0.02 12.31
C ASN A 12 -6.29 -0.06 12.29
N ASP A 13 -5.68 -1.25 12.22
CA ASP A 13 -4.22 -1.38 12.13
C ASP A 13 -3.65 -0.85 10.81
N CYS A 14 -4.47 -0.79 9.75
CA CYS A 14 -4.03 -0.39 8.41
C CYS A 14 -4.64 0.94 7.96
N ASP A 15 -5.96 1.07 7.93
CA ASP A 15 -6.63 2.34 7.62
C ASP A 15 -6.73 3.21 8.89
N SER A 16 -5.59 3.70 9.34
CA SER A 16 -5.47 4.36 10.65
C SER A 16 -5.70 5.88 10.62
N PHE A 17 -5.74 6.50 9.43
CA PHE A 17 -5.93 7.95 9.31
C PHE A 17 -7.38 8.34 9.65
N PRO A 18 -7.62 9.33 10.52
CA PRO A 18 -8.98 9.71 10.91
C PRO A 18 -9.83 10.17 9.71
N TYR A 19 -11.13 9.92 9.77
CA TYR A 19 -12.07 10.42 8.77
C TYR A 19 -12.67 11.74 9.23
N ALA A 20 -12.60 12.78 8.39
CA ALA A 20 -13.16 14.09 8.70
C ALA A 20 -14.67 14.03 9.03
N GLU A 21 -15.42 13.13 8.38
CA GLU A 21 -16.86 12.93 8.56
C GLU A 21 -17.21 12.20 9.87
N LYS A 22 -16.33 11.29 10.34
CA LYS A 22 -16.58 10.44 11.52
C LYS A 22 -15.99 11.02 12.80
N ASP A 23 -14.76 11.56 12.73
CA ASP A 23 -14.07 12.22 13.83
C ASP A 23 -13.41 13.52 13.34
N PRO A 24 -14.20 14.60 13.16
CA PRO A 24 -13.70 15.87 12.68
C PRO A 24 -12.58 16.46 13.56
N LYS A 25 -12.63 16.16 14.88
CA LYS A 25 -11.66 16.69 15.84
C LYS A 25 -10.31 16.00 15.67
N ALA A 26 -10.26 14.66 15.70
CA ALA A 26 -9.01 13.93 15.51
C ALA A 26 -8.41 14.20 14.11
N HIS A 27 -9.26 14.31 13.09
CA HIS A 27 -8.83 14.68 11.74
C HIS A 27 -8.20 16.08 11.70
N ALA A 28 -8.86 17.10 12.25
CA ALA A 28 -8.32 18.46 12.28
C ALA A 28 -7.03 18.56 13.11
N GLU A 29 -6.98 17.87 14.26
CA GLU A 29 -5.79 17.79 15.10
C GLU A 29 -4.61 17.19 14.34
N LEU A 30 -4.79 16.05 13.66
CA LEU A 30 -3.73 15.43 12.87
C LEU A 30 -3.32 16.33 11.69
N MET A 31 -4.27 16.84 10.90
CA MET A 31 -3.99 17.72 9.77
C MET A 31 -3.23 18.98 10.19
N SER A 32 -3.47 19.51 11.39
CA SER A 32 -2.73 20.65 11.93
C SER A 32 -1.23 20.37 12.16
N THR A 33 -0.79 19.11 12.09
CA THR A 33 0.61 18.67 12.23
C THR A 33 1.28 18.33 10.89
N LEU A 34 0.51 18.25 9.80
CA LEU A 34 0.98 17.81 8.48
C LEU A 34 1.10 18.98 7.50
N PHE A 35 1.88 18.82 6.44
CA PHE A 35 1.95 19.76 5.33
C PHE A 35 1.47 19.07 4.06
N THR A 36 0.55 19.70 3.34
CA THR A 36 0.08 19.21 2.05
C THR A 36 1.14 19.49 0.99
N LEU A 37 1.65 18.42 0.36
CA LEU A 37 2.43 18.52 -0.86
C LEU A 37 1.47 18.84 -2.01
N THR A 38 1.73 19.94 -2.70
CA THR A 38 0.87 20.44 -3.77
C THR A 38 1.59 20.47 -5.11
N TRP A 39 0.87 20.07 -6.16
CA TRP A 39 1.20 20.34 -7.55
C TRP A 39 0.52 21.64 -8.00
N ASP A 40 1.16 22.41 -8.87
CA ASP A 40 0.62 23.67 -9.39
C ASP A 40 0.50 23.48 -10.89
N ASP A 41 -0.72 23.29 -11.38
CA ASP A 41 -0.99 23.07 -12.80
C ASP A 41 -1.09 24.39 -13.60
N GLY A 42 -0.76 25.51 -12.96
CA GLY A 42 -0.91 26.88 -13.48
C GLY A 42 -2.29 27.47 -13.28
N VAL A 43 -3.25 26.70 -12.78
CA VAL A 43 -4.64 27.13 -12.49
C VAL A 43 -5.00 26.87 -11.03
N ASN A 44 -4.72 25.67 -10.53
CA ASN A 44 -5.07 25.18 -9.21
C ASN A 44 -3.84 24.63 -8.50
N LYS A 45 -3.88 24.68 -7.17
CA LYS A 45 -2.99 23.90 -6.31
C LYS A 45 -3.67 22.58 -5.96
N VAL A 46 -3.14 21.48 -6.49
CA VAL A 46 -3.71 20.15 -6.35
C VAL A 46 -2.93 19.39 -5.28
N PRO A 47 -3.58 18.86 -4.23
CA PRO A 47 -2.91 18.02 -3.23
C PRO A 47 -2.44 16.72 -3.88
N ILE A 48 -1.18 16.36 -3.69
CA ILE A 48 -0.59 15.10 -4.20
C ILE A 48 0.05 14.24 -3.10
N GLY A 49 0.13 14.76 -1.87
CA GLY A 49 0.59 14.00 -0.71
C GLY A 49 0.56 14.77 0.61
N LEU A 50 0.89 14.09 1.71
CA LEU A 50 0.93 14.65 3.07
C LEU A 50 2.26 14.38 3.75
N MET A 51 3.05 15.44 3.96
CA MET A 51 4.33 15.38 4.64
C MET A 51 4.22 15.69 6.13
N THR A 52 5.04 15.03 6.94
CA THR A 52 5.23 15.46 8.33
C THR A 52 6.10 16.73 8.40
N GLU A 53 5.97 17.50 9.47
CA GLU A 53 6.81 18.69 9.68
C GLU A 53 8.32 18.37 9.73
N ASN A 54 8.70 17.18 10.24
CA ASN A 54 10.09 16.73 10.22
C ASN A 54 10.61 16.56 8.77
N VAL A 55 9.80 15.97 7.89
CA VAL A 55 10.18 15.81 6.47
C VAL A 55 10.33 17.17 5.81
N LEU A 56 9.33 18.06 5.98
CA LEU A 56 9.40 19.42 5.42
C LEU A 56 10.66 20.15 5.90
N ASN A 57 10.98 20.09 7.20
CA ASN A 57 12.14 20.77 7.75
C ASN A 57 13.46 20.27 7.15
N LYS A 58 13.57 18.96 6.84
CA LYS A 58 14.73 18.40 6.14
C LYS A 58 14.74 18.78 4.66
N LEU A 59 13.59 18.84 4.00
CA LEU A 59 13.46 19.37 2.64
C LEU A 59 13.92 20.83 2.55
N VAL A 60 13.42 21.71 3.42
CA VAL A 60 13.83 23.13 3.44
C VAL A 60 15.33 23.30 3.67
N LYS A 61 15.95 22.45 4.52
CA LYS A 61 17.39 22.48 4.80
C LYS A 61 18.26 21.87 3.70
N THR A 62 17.67 21.11 2.78
CA THR A 62 18.42 20.52 1.66
C THR A 62 18.93 21.63 0.75
N PRO A 63 20.18 21.60 0.28
CA PRO A 63 20.70 22.67 -0.57
C PRO A 63 19.82 22.88 -1.82
N VAL A 64 19.59 24.14 -2.22
CA VAL A 64 18.81 24.47 -3.43
C VAL A 64 19.37 23.78 -4.67
N ALA A 65 20.69 23.65 -4.76
CA ALA A 65 21.37 22.91 -5.84
C ALA A 65 21.08 21.39 -5.88
N ILE A 66 20.38 20.83 -4.88
CA ILE A 66 20.03 19.40 -4.78
C ILE A 66 18.52 19.15 -4.93
N LYS A 67 17.68 20.12 -4.54
CA LYS A 67 16.21 19.95 -4.50
C LYS A 67 15.43 20.94 -5.35
N GLY A 68 16.12 21.87 -6.02
CA GLY A 68 15.49 22.98 -6.72
C GLY A 68 14.88 24.03 -5.78
N GLU A 69 14.14 24.95 -6.37
CA GLU A 69 13.34 25.95 -5.67
C GLU A 69 12.08 25.31 -5.08
N LEU A 70 11.60 25.85 -3.97
CA LEU A 70 10.33 25.41 -3.37
C LEU A 70 9.60 26.58 -2.74
N GLU A 71 8.28 26.49 -2.71
CA GLU A 71 7.40 27.44 -2.03
C GLU A 71 6.82 26.76 -0.77
N VAL A 72 7.00 27.38 0.40
CA VAL A 72 6.33 26.94 1.64
C VAL A 72 5.35 28.01 2.08
N ARG A 73 4.09 27.62 2.27
CA ARG A 73 3.03 28.45 2.83
C ARG A 73 2.67 27.92 4.21
N ARG A 74 3.36 28.43 5.24
CA ARG A 74 3.25 27.88 6.62
C ARG A 74 1.88 28.08 7.26
N GLU A 75 1.21 29.19 6.97
CA GLU A 75 -0.14 29.46 7.50
C GLU A 75 -1.18 28.51 6.92
N GLN A 76 -1.07 28.21 5.62
CA GLN A 76 -1.93 27.28 4.89
C GLN A 76 -1.48 25.81 5.04
N ARG A 77 -0.30 25.58 5.61
CA ARG A 77 0.37 24.28 5.72
C ARG A 77 0.54 23.59 4.37
N GLU A 78 0.99 24.33 3.37
CA GLU A 78 1.26 23.80 2.02
C GLU A 78 2.75 23.91 1.67
N VAL A 79 3.21 22.97 0.86
CA VAL A 79 4.52 23.00 0.20
C VAL A 79 4.37 22.63 -1.27
N CYS A 80 5.08 23.34 -2.13
CA CYS A 80 5.10 23.16 -3.58
C CYS A 80 6.56 23.07 -4.02
N VAL A 81 6.94 21.97 -4.68
CA VAL A 81 8.33 21.63 -5.05
C VAL A 81 8.33 20.70 -6.27
N PHE A 82 9.48 20.58 -6.95
CA PHE A 82 9.66 19.77 -8.16
C PHE A 82 8.73 20.21 -9.30
N GLN A 83 8.76 21.51 -9.62
CA GLN A 83 7.85 22.18 -10.57
C GLN A 83 8.49 22.39 -11.96
N GLU A 84 9.51 21.61 -12.28
CA GLU A 84 10.19 21.67 -13.56
C GLU A 84 9.25 21.26 -14.69
N LYS A 85 9.56 21.76 -15.90
CA LYS A 85 8.63 21.69 -17.03
C LYS A 85 8.37 20.25 -17.49
N THR A 86 9.39 19.40 -17.44
CA THR A 86 9.29 18.01 -17.90
C THR A 86 9.28 17.03 -16.73
N GLU A 87 8.55 15.92 -16.88
CA GLU A 87 8.54 14.81 -15.92
C GLU A 87 9.97 14.35 -15.59
N LYS A 88 10.81 14.21 -16.61
CA LYS A 88 12.19 13.79 -16.45
C LYS A 88 12.99 14.73 -15.52
N GLU A 89 12.90 16.04 -15.72
CA GLU A 89 13.61 17.02 -14.88
C GLU A 89 13.12 16.93 -13.42
N ARG A 90 11.80 16.80 -13.21
CA ARG A 90 11.21 16.65 -11.87
C ARG A 90 11.71 15.37 -11.20
N SER A 91 11.71 14.25 -11.92
CA SER A 91 12.25 12.97 -11.45
C SER A 91 13.73 13.04 -11.10
N GLU A 92 14.54 13.77 -11.88
CA GLU A 92 15.96 14.00 -11.57
C GLU A 92 16.13 14.77 -10.23
N TRP A 93 15.33 15.82 -9.99
CA TRP A 93 15.38 16.57 -8.72
C TRP A 93 14.92 15.75 -7.52
N VAL A 94 13.87 14.95 -7.68
CA VAL A 94 13.38 14.02 -6.64
C VAL A 94 14.45 12.98 -6.32
N ALA A 95 15.08 12.40 -7.35
CA ALA A 95 16.15 11.43 -7.19
C ALA A 95 17.37 12.04 -6.49
N LEU A 96 17.81 13.24 -6.88
CA LEU A 96 18.91 13.96 -6.22
C LEU A 96 18.60 14.24 -4.75
N THR A 97 17.39 14.71 -4.46
CA THR A 97 16.94 15.03 -3.10
C THR A 97 16.95 13.79 -2.20
N THR A 98 16.35 12.71 -2.67
CA THR A 98 16.20 11.47 -1.89
C THR A 98 17.54 10.72 -1.75
N ALA A 99 18.40 10.76 -2.77
CA ALA A 99 19.77 10.26 -2.67
C ALA A 99 20.59 11.06 -1.64
N TYR A 100 20.52 12.39 -1.67
CA TYR A 100 21.19 13.24 -0.69
C TYR A 100 20.72 12.93 0.74
N TRP A 101 19.41 12.74 0.96
CA TRP A 101 18.89 12.33 2.26
C TRP A 101 19.41 10.97 2.70
N ARG A 102 19.49 9.99 1.79
CA ARG A 102 20.03 8.67 2.07
C ARG A 102 21.51 8.74 2.46
N GLU A 103 22.33 9.42 1.67
CA GLU A 103 23.78 9.58 1.92
C GLU A 103 24.06 10.25 3.26
N ASN A 104 23.24 11.23 3.63
CA ASN A 104 23.34 11.94 4.90
C ASN A 104 22.58 11.25 6.06
N LYS A 105 22.04 10.04 5.85
CA LYS A 105 21.24 9.29 6.83
C LYS A 105 20.15 10.16 7.48
N ALA A 106 19.49 10.97 6.66
CA ALA A 106 18.51 11.93 7.14
C ALA A 106 17.24 11.25 7.65
N PHE A 107 16.93 10.04 7.18
CA PHE A 107 15.79 9.25 7.60
C PHE A 107 16.15 7.78 7.66
N GLU A 108 15.70 7.08 8.70
CA GLU A 108 15.97 5.65 8.89
C GLU A 108 15.33 4.80 7.78
N ILE A 109 14.16 5.21 7.27
CA ILE A 109 13.44 4.49 6.22
C ILE A 109 14.25 4.32 4.92
N LEU A 110 15.19 5.22 4.64
CA LEU A 110 16.03 5.19 3.43
C LEU A 110 17.15 4.15 3.50
N GLU A 111 17.36 3.49 4.64
CA GLU A 111 18.22 2.29 4.71
C GLU A 111 17.63 1.13 3.90
N GLY A 112 16.31 1.10 3.72
CA GLY A 112 15.58 0.09 2.95
C GLY A 112 15.59 0.29 1.43
N TRP A 113 16.44 1.17 0.89
CA TRP A 113 16.49 1.56 -0.53
C TRP A 113 16.50 0.36 -1.49
N ARG A 114 15.61 0.38 -2.49
CA ARG A 114 15.34 -0.78 -3.37
C ARG A 114 15.74 -0.61 -4.82
N ASN A 115 16.16 0.60 -5.23
CA ASN A 115 16.35 0.95 -6.65
C ASN A 115 15.08 0.71 -7.49
N GLU A 116 13.92 0.92 -6.86
CA GLU A 116 12.60 0.75 -7.47
C GLU A 116 11.89 2.10 -7.40
N LEU A 117 11.37 2.57 -8.54
CA LEU A 117 10.79 3.89 -8.68
C LEU A 117 9.27 3.81 -8.72
N TYR A 118 8.60 4.48 -7.78
CA TYR A 118 7.15 4.57 -7.71
C TYR A 118 6.64 5.85 -8.39
N PRO A 119 5.47 5.78 -9.04
CA PRO A 119 4.90 6.93 -9.73
C PRO A 119 4.23 7.91 -8.76
N VAL A 120 4.30 9.21 -9.05
CA VAL A 120 3.48 10.25 -8.42
C VAL A 120 2.62 10.89 -9.49
N TYR A 121 1.30 10.82 -9.30
CA TYR A 121 0.33 11.28 -10.29
C TYR A 121 -0.25 12.66 -9.94
N GLY A 122 -0.54 13.42 -10.98
CA GLY A 122 -1.30 14.66 -10.95
C GLY A 122 -2.70 14.46 -11.54
N PRO A 123 -3.46 15.55 -11.72
CA PRO A 123 -4.77 15.50 -12.38
C PRO A 123 -4.76 14.71 -13.69
N ASN A 124 -5.88 14.05 -14.01
CA ASN A 124 -6.04 13.23 -15.22
C ASN A 124 -5.04 12.07 -15.33
N ASN A 125 -4.51 11.59 -14.20
CA ASN A 125 -3.51 10.52 -14.13
C ASN A 125 -2.21 10.86 -14.88
N GLU A 126 -1.85 12.14 -14.98
CA GLU A 126 -0.55 12.56 -15.50
C GLU A 126 0.56 12.09 -14.56
N LEU A 127 1.57 11.42 -15.09
CA LEU A 127 2.79 11.12 -14.33
C LEU A 127 3.58 12.42 -14.12
N LEU A 128 3.62 12.89 -12.87
CA LEU A 128 4.38 14.09 -12.52
C LEU A 128 5.86 13.77 -12.40
N TYR A 129 6.21 12.76 -11.60
CA TYR A 129 7.58 12.30 -11.42
C TYR A 129 7.61 10.92 -10.77
N SER A 130 8.78 10.31 -10.78
CA SER A 130 9.09 9.07 -10.08
C SER A 130 9.91 9.35 -8.84
N VAL A 131 9.63 8.58 -7.78
CA VAL A 131 10.33 8.66 -6.49
C VAL A 131 10.78 7.27 -6.08
N GLU A 132 11.92 7.15 -5.39
CA GLU A 132 12.31 5.84 -4.85
C GLU A 132 11.27 5.30 -3.86
N ARG A 133 10.99 4.00 -3.93
CA ARG A 133 9.92 3.30 -3.20
C ARG A 133 9.87 3.62 -1.70
N THR A 134 11.01 3.61 -1.00
CA THR A 134 11.05 3.93 0.43
C THR A 134 10.90 5.42 0.70
N ALA A 135 11.38 6.26 -0.22
CA ALA A 135 11.22 7.71 -0.13
C ALA A 135 9.81 8.21 -0.43
N ALA A 136 8.98 7.44 -1.17
CA ALA A 136 7.57 7.79 -1.43
C ALA A 136 6.79 8.08 -0.13
N ALA A 137 7.03 7.26 0.89
CA ALA A 137 6.43 7.42 2.21
C ALA A 137 6.80 8.74 2.91
N LEU A 138 7.99 9.28 2.64
CA LEU A 138 8.42 10.57 3.21
C LEU A 138 7.61 11.71 2.62
N LEU A 139 7.35 11.67 1.30
CA LEU A 139 6.53 12.66 0.60
C LEU A 139 5.03 12.49 0.88
N GLY A 140 4.64 11.34 1.41
CA GLY A 140 3.25 10.97 1.72
C GLY A 140 2.35 10.95 0.48
N VAL A 141 2.93 10.60 -0.67
CA VAL A 141 2.25 10.42 -1.95
C VAL A 141 1.59 9.05 -2.02
N VAL A 142 0.61 8.90 -2.93
CA VAL A 142 -0.08 7.62 -3.12
C VAL A 142 0.90 6.56 -3.63
N MET A 143 0.91 5.42 -2.97
CA MET A 143 1.70 4.24 -3.36
C MET A 143 0.78 3.18 -3.96
N TYR A 144 1.30 2.45 -4.95
CA TYR A 144 0.53 1.44 -5.68
C TYR A 144 1.15 0.06 -5.47
N GLY A 145 0.29 -0.94 -5.38
CA GLY A 145 0.67 -2.35 -5.33
C GLY A 145 -0.42 -3.23 -5.93
N ALA A 146 -0.11 -4.50 -6.12
CA ALA A 146 -1.05 -5.49 -6.60
C ALA A 146 -0.99 -6.75 -5.74
N HIS A 147 -2.15 -7.31 -5.44
CA HIS A 147 -2.31 -8.48 -4.58
C HIS A 147 -3.14 -9.54 -5.30
N LEU A 148 -2.71 -10.80 -5.23
CA LEU A 148 -3.44 -11.95 -5.74
C LEU A 148 -3.78 -12.95 -4.63
N MET A 149 -5.05 -13.33 -4.56
CA MET A 149 -5.58 -14.36 -3.68
C MET A 149 -5.71 -15.69 -4.42
N GLY A 150 -4.81 -16.62 -4.15
CA GLY A 150 -4.84 -17.98 -4.65
C GLY A 150 -5.69 -18.89 -3.77
N TYR A 151 -6.66 -19.57 -4.37
CA TYR A 151 -7.54 -20.50 -3.66
C TYR A 151 -7.83 -21.74 -4.50
N VAL A 152 -8.29 -22.82 -3.86
CA VAL A 152 -8.76 -24.04 -4.52
C VAL A 152 -10.17 -24.36 -4.07
N LYS A 153 -10.96 -25.01 -4.92
CA LYS A 153 -12.24 -25.59 -4.50
C LYS A 153 -12.00 -26.76 -3.55
N SER A 154 -12.81 -26.83 -2.51
CA SER A 154 -12.73 -27.83 -1.45
C SER A 154 -14.14 -28.08 -0.91
N PRO A 155 -14.95 -28.92 -1.59
CA PRO A 155 -16.33 -29.18 -1.21
C PRO A 155 -16.51 -29.73 0.22
N GLU A 156 -15.44 -30.28 0.80
CA GLU A 156 -15.40 -30.78 2.17
C GLU A 156 -15.19 -29.68 3.23
N SER A 157 -14.75 -28.49 2.83
CA SER A 157 -14.62 -27.34 3.73
C SER A 157 -15.96 -26.59 3.87
N SER A 158 -16.19 -25.92 5.00
CA SER A 158 -17.49 -25.26 5.28
C SER A 158 -17.87 -24.18 4.25
N TYR A 159 -16.86 -23.54 3.65
CA TYR A 159 -17.04 -22.48 2.66
C TYR A 159 -16.76 -22.95 1.22
N GLY A 160 -16.54 -24.26 1.01
CA GLY A 160 -16.29 -24.82 -0.32
C GLY A 160 -14.93 -24.44 -0.92
N ILE A 161 -14.03 -23.80 -0.17
CA ILE A 161 -12.72 -23.33 -0.61
C ILE A 161 -11.63 -23.47 0.47
N LYS A 162 -10.38 -23.58 0.01
CA LYS A 162 -9.17 -23.40 0.82
C LYS A 162 -8.26 -22.35 0.19
N LEU A 163 -7.49 -21.64 1.00
CA LEU A 163 -6.65 -20.51 0.60
C LEU A 163 -5.17 -20.85 0.73
N TRP A 164 -4.38 -20.43 -0.25
CA TRP A 164 -2.93 -20.51 -0.20
C TRP A 164 -2.35 -19.29 0.52
N ILE A 165 -1.86 -19.50 1.74
CA ILE A 165 -1.35 -18.44 2.61
C ILE A 165 0.17 -18.59 2.77
N PRO A 166 0.98 -17.68 2.25
CA PRO A 166 2.41 -17.68 2.49
C PRO A 166 2.77 -17.09 3.86
N ARG A 167 3.91 -17.53 4.37
CA ARG A 167 4.63 -16.87 5.46
C ARG A 167 5.83 -16.14 4.88
N ARG A 168 5.93 -14.85 5.18
CA ARG A 168 7.08 -14.00 4.78
C ARG A 168 8.35 -14.52 5.43
N ALA A 169 9.45 -14.57 4.69
CA ALA A 169 10.74 -14.94 5.25
C ALA A 169 11.11 -14.05 6.44
N ALA A 170 11.70 -14.64 7.48
CA ALA A 170 12.09 -13.91 8.69
C ALA A 170 13.06 -12.74 8.41
N GLY A 171 13.83 -12.82 7.33
CA GLY A 171 14.78 -11.78 6.88
C GLY A 171 14.18 -10.64 6.05
N LYS A 172 12.88 -10.66 5.71
CA LYS A 172 12.23 -9.54 5.00
C LYS A 172 12.39 -8.25 5.80
N GLN A 173 12.76 -7.17 5.12
CA GLN A 173 12.98 -5.86 5.75
C GLN A 173 11.77 -5.35 6.53
N THR A 174 10.56 -5.57 6.02
CA THR A 174 9.31 -5.19 6.69
C THR A 174 8.48 -6.42 6.99
N TYR A 175 7.91 -6.49 8.20
CA TYR A 175 6.95 -7.54 8.58
C TYR A 175 7.47 -8.99 8.39
N GLY A 176 8.76 -9.25 8.66
CA GLY A 176 9.34 -10.60 8.55
C GLY A 176 8.63 -11.61 9.46
N GLY A 177 8.34 -12.81 8.95
CA GLY A 177 7.63 -13.89 9.66
C GLY A 177 6.11 -13.77 9.73
N MET A 178 5.53 -12.65 9.30
CA MET A 178 4.07 -12.47 9.22
C MET A 178 3.47 -13.22 8.03
N LEU A 179 2.17 -13.48 8.09
CA LEU A 179 1.41 -14.05 6.98
C LEU A 179 1.09 -12.99 5.93
N ASP A 180 1.01 -13.40 4.67
CA ASP A 180 0.80 -12.53 3.50
C ASP A 180 -0.38 -13.02 2.64
N ASN A 181 -0.70 -12.29 1.56
CA ASN A 181 -1.54 -12.80 0.48
C ASN A 181 -0.70 -13.70 -0.44
N THR A 182 -1.34 -14.54 -1.27
CA THR A 182 -0.62 -15.57 -2.04
C THR A 182 0.52 -15.02 -2.89
N VAL A 183 0.30 -13.86 -3.49
CA VAL A 183 1.29 -13.07 -4.24
C VAL A 183 1.00 -11.60 -3.95
N ALA A 184 2.03 -10.79 -3.66
CA ALA A 184 1.85 -9.37 -3.37
C ALA A 184 3.08 -8.50 -3.74
N GLY A 185 2.88 -7.59 -4.69
CA GLY A 185 3.94 -6.76 -5.24
C GLY A 185 3.77 -5.26 -5.05
N GLY A 186 4.91 -4.57 -5.03
CA GLY A 186 4.95 -3.14 -5.30
C GLY A 186 4.80 -2.86 -6.79
N MET A 187 4.24 -1.70 -7.15
CA MET A 187 4.15 -1.30 -8.55
C MET A 187 5.15 -0.21 -8.89
N ALA A 188 6.05 -0.52 -9.83
CA ALA A 188 6.98 0.45 -10.37
C ALA A 188 6.28 1.43 -11.33
N THR A 189 6.94 2.56 -11.60
CA THR A 189 6.47 3.56 -12.56
C THR A 189 6.30 2.92 -13.94
N GLY A 190 5.10 3.07 -14.52
CA GLY A 190 4.77 2.54 -15.84
C GLY A 190 4.47 1.04 -15.88
N GLU A 191 4.46 0.37 -14.73
CA GLU A 191 4.05 -1.04 -14.63
C GLU A 191 2.52 -1.16 -14.65
N ASP A 192 2.01 -2.10 -15.45
CA ASP A 192 0.60 -2.47 -15.45
C ASP A 192 0.31 -3.36 -14.22
N PRO A 193 -0.83 -3.17 -13.51
CA PRO A 193 -1.14 -3.97 -12.33
C PRO A 193 -1.14 -5.48 -12.57
N PHE A 194 -1.57 -5.94 -13.75
CA PHE A 194 -1.61 -7.36 -14.06
C PHE A 194 -0.23 -7.91 -14.40
N GLU A 195 0.61 -7.14 -15.09
CA GLU A 195 2.01 -7.51 -15.32
C GLU A 195 2.82 -7.58 -14.01
N CYS A 196 2.52 -6.69 -13.05
CA CYS A 196 3.06 -6.77 -11.69
C CYS A 196 2.71 -8.12 -11.04
N ILE A 197 1.43 -8.53 -11.07
CA ILE A 197 1.01 -9.84 -10.55
C ILE A 197 1.71 -11.00 -11.24
N ILE A 198 1.92 -10.94 -12.56
CA ILE A 198 2.55 -12.03 -13.30
C ILE A 198 4.01 -12.20 -12.90
N ARG A 199 4.74 -11.09 -12.76
CA ARG A 199 6.14 -11.09 -12.29
C ARG A 199 6.22 -11.65 -10.86
N GLU A 200 5.43 -11.10 -9.95
CA GLU A 200 5.45 -11.48 -8.53
C GLU A 200 4.96 -12.92 -8.32
N ALA A 201 4.06 -13.43 -9.16
CA ALA A 201 3.58 -14.80 -9.06
C ALA A 201 4.65 -15.84 -9.44
N ASP A 202 5.56 -15.50 -10.36
CA ASP A 202 6.74 -16.31 -10.65
C ASP A 202 7.77 -16.19 -9.50
N GLU A 203 8.07 -14.96 -9.06
CA GLU A 203 9.09 -14.66 -8.03
C GLU A 203 8.74 -15.21 -6.64
N GLU A 204 7.50 -15.06 -6.18
CA GLU A 204 7.10 -15.43 -4.81
C GLU A 204 6.49 -16.84 -4.73
N ALA A 205 5.83 -17.30 -5.79
CA ALA A 205 4.95 -18.47 -5.74
C ALA A 205 5.25 -19.56 -6.79
N SER A 206 6.26 -19.38 -7.64
CA SER A 206 6.59 -20.31 -8.75
C SER A 206 5.39 -20.61 -9.67
N LEU A 207 4.44 -19.67 -9.79
CA LEU A 207 3.25 -19.87 -10.60
C LEU A 207 3.57 -19.53 -12.07
N PRO A 208 3.30 -20.45 -13.02
CA PRO A 208 3.61 -20.18 -14.42
C PRO A 208 2.81 -19.01 -14.98
N ASP A 209 3.47 -18.10 -15.71
CA ASP A 209 2.86 -16.95 -16.39
C ASP A 209 1.53 -17.31 -17.09
N LYS A 210 1.57 -18.33 -17.96
CA LYS A 210 0.39 -18.79 -18.71
C LYS A 210 -0.81 -19.14 -17.80
N LEU A 211 -0.55 -19.77 -16.65
CA LEU A 211 -1.61 -20.13 -15.71
C LEU A 211 -2.28 -18.89 -15.13
N VAL A 212 -1.46 -17.91 -14.71
CA VAL A 212 -1.93 -16.66 -14.12
C VAL A 212 -2.72 -15.85 -15.15
N ARG A 213 -2.16 -15.67 -16.36
CA ARG A 213 -2.84 -14.95 -17.46
C ARG A 213 -4.19 -15.52 -17.84
N GLU A 214 -4.30 -16.84 -17.89
CA GLU A 214 -5.54 -17.50 -18.35
C GLU A 214 -6.64 -17.54 -17.28
N ASN A 215 -6.30 -17.46 -15.99
CA ASN A 215 -7.24 -17.80 -14.91
C ASN A 215 -7.41 -16.73 -13.83
N ALA A 216 -6.49 -15.77 -13.69
CA ALA A 216 -6.61 -14.70 -12.72
C ALA A 216 -7.70 -13.70 -13.12
N LYS A 217 -8.46 -13.22 -12.14
CA LYS A 217 -9.58 -12.30 -12.32
C LYS A 217 -9.35 -11.02 -11.54
N ALA A 218 -9.46 -9.87 -12.18
CA ALA A 218 -9.42 -8.57 -11.52
C ALA A 218 -10.72 -8.33 -10.73
N ASN A 219 -10.58 -7.84 -9.50
CA ASN A 219 -11.69 -7.61 -8.55
C ASN A 219 -11.73 -6.16 -8.01
N GLY A 220 -11.14 -5.22 -8.74
CA GLY A 220 -11.12 -3.80 -8.37
C GLY A 220 -9.91 -3.42 -7.52
N VAL A 221 -10.11 -2.47 -6.60
CA VAL A 221 -9.05 -1.92 -5.76
C VAL A 221 -9.49 -1.83 -4.29
N VAL A 222 -8.53 -2.06 -3.40
CA VAL A 222 -8.63 -1.69 -1.97
C VAL A 222 -7.80 -0.45 -1.73
N THR A 223 -8.37 0.52 -1.02
CA THR A 223 -7.73 1.82 -0.75
C THR A 223 -7.81 2.15 0.73
N TYR A 224 -6.70 2.65 1.29
CA TYR A 224 -6.58 3.02 2.70
C TYR A 224 -5.51 4.11 2.89
N ILE A 225 -5.49 4.72 4.08
CA ILE A 225 -4.36 5.58 4.50
C ILE A 225 -3.73 5.01 5.77
N TYR A 226 -2.53 4.46 5.63
CA TYR A 226 -1.74 3.91 6.71
C TYR A 226 -0.85 4.98 7.34
N MET A 227 -0.91 5.10 8.66
CA MET A 227 0.08 5.86 9.43
C MET A 227 1.13 4.89 9.91
N ARG A 228 2.36 5.03 9.38
CA ARG A 228 3.45 4.09 9.66
C ARG A 228 3.62 3.85 11.14
N SER A 229 3.44 2.61 11.56
CA SER A 229 3.69 2.20 12.93
C SER A 229 5.12 1.66 13.08
N LYS A 230 5.52 1.41 14.33
CA LYS A 230 6.83 0.81 14.64
C LYS A 230 7.04 -0.57 13.99
N LEU A 231 5.97 -1.26 13.60
CA LEU A 231 6.04 -2.57 12.94
C LEU A 231 6.59 -2.49 11.51
N ALA A 232 6.46 -1.33 10.86
CA ALA A 232 6.87 -1.14 9.47
C ALA A 232 8.39 -0.92 9.31
N THR A 233 9.18 -0.87 10.41
CA THR A 233 10.61 -0.48 10.51
C THR A 233 10.91 0.91 9.92
N GLY A 234 11.94 1.62 10.39
CA GLY A 234 12.23 2.98 9.95
C GLY A 234 11.28 4.04 10.54
N GLU A 235 10.94 5.05 9.74
CA GLU A 235 10.21 6.24 10.22
C GLU A 235 8.74 5.95 10.60
N VAL A 236 8.35 6.44 11.77
CA VAL A 236 7.01 6.29 12.37
C VAL A 236 6.20 7.56 12.16
N GLY A 237 4.89 7.43 11.93
CA GLY A 237 3.96 8.55 11.77
C GLY A 237 3.95 9.18 10.38
N LEU A 238 4.68 8.60 9.42
CA LEU A 238 4.53 8.95 8.01
C LEU A 238 3.15 8.56 7.50
N ILE A 239 2.55 9.39 6.65
CA ILE A 239 1.25 9.14 6.04
C ILE A 239 1.47 8.41 4.72
N GLN A 240 0.88 7.22 4.58
CA GLN A 240 0.99 6.36 3.40
C GLN A 240 -0.39 6.06 2.86
N PRO A 241 -0.92 6.91 1.96
CA PRO A 241 -2.07 6.54 1.15
C PRO A 241 -1.66 5.44 0.18
N GLU A 242 -2.44 4.36 0.12
CA GLU A 242 -2.13 3.22 -0.74
C GLU A 242 -3.34 2.76 -1.55
N VAL A 243 -3.05 2.27 -2.75
CA VAL A 243 -3.99 1.63 -3.67
C VAL A 243 -3.46 0.24 -3.97
N GLN A 244 -4.26 -0.78 -3.68
CA GLN A 244 -3.95 -2.17 -3.92
C GLN A 244 -4.89 -2.75 -4.97
N TYR A 245 -4.38 -3.07 -6.16
CA TYR A 245 -5.14 -3.76 -7.20
C TYR A 245 -5.34 -5.22 -6.82
N VAL A 246 -6.58 -5.69 -6.88
CA VAL A 246 -6.96 -7.00 -6.33
C VAL A 246 -7.24 -7.99 -7.44
N PHE A 247 -6.62 -9.16 -7.34
CA PHE A 247 -6.83 -10.28 -8.24
C PHE A 247 -7.16 -11.55 -7.44
N ASP A 248 -7.99 -12.42 -8.02
CA ASP A 248 -8.22 -13.76 -7.48
C ASP A 248 -7.80 -14.81 -8.51
N LEU A 249 -7.26 -15.93 -8.04
CA LEU A 249 -6.85 -17.05 -8.89
C LEU A 249 -7.33 -18.37 -8.28
N GLU A 250 -8.29 -19.00 -8.95
CA GLU A 250 -8.63 -20.40 -8.67
C GLU A 250 -7.53 -21.29 -9.23
N LEU A 251 -6.74 -21.89 -8.35
CA LEU A 251 -5.67 -22.79 -8.71
C LEU A 251 -6.21 -24.20 -8.99
N PRO A 252 -5.76 -24.87 -10.06
CA PRO A 252 -6.02 -26.28 -10.26
C PRO A 252 -5.50 -27.12 -9.08
N GLU A 253 -6.18 -28.22 -8.74
CA GLU A 253 -5.81 -29.08 -7.60
C GLU A 253 -4.37 -29.64 -7.69
N ASN A 254 -3.83 -29.77 -8.90
CA ASN A 254 -2.48 -30.27 -9.16
C ASN A 254 -1.40 -29.18 -9.16
N VAL A 255 -1.75 -27.92 -8.89
CA VAL A 255 -0.80 -26.81 -8.78
C VAL A 255 -0.60 -26.45 -7.31
N THR A 256 0.66 -26.40 -6.89
CA THR A 256 1.06 -26.04 -5.53
C THR A 256 2.05 -24.89 -5.60
N PRO A 257 1.70 -23.69 -5.07
CA PRO A 257 2.63 -22.59 -4.91
C PRO A 257 3.87 -23.00 -4.13
N LYS A 258 5.03 -22.49 -4.54
CA LYS A 258 6.32 -22.74 -3.89
C LYS A 258 7.16 -21.46 -3.88
N PRO A 259 7.91 -21.20 -2.80
CA PRO A 259 8.88 -20.11 -2.82
C PRO A 259 9.87 -20.30 -3.96
N ASN A 260 10.04 -19.28 -4.80
CA ASN A 260 11.05 -19.26 -5.85
C ASN A 260 12.24 -18.37 -5.46
N ASP A 261 11.98 -17.33 -4.66
CA ASP A 261 12.98 -16.41 -4.15
C ASP A 261 13.17 -16.50 -2.62
N SER A 262 13.85 -15.51 -2.04
CA SER A 262 14.10 -15.43 -0.59
C SER A 262 13.03 -14.68 0.21
N GLU A 263 11.94 -14.24 -0.44
CA GLU A 263 10.92 -13.39 0.17
C GLU A 263 9.85 -14.21 0.92
N VAL A 264 9.61 -15.45 0.49
CA VAL A 264 8.64 -16.37 1.09
C VAL A 264 9.35 -17.55 1.76
N GLU A 265 8.94 -17.90 2.99
CA GLU A 265 9.47 -19.05 3.73
C GLU A 265 8.75 -20.35 3.33
N CYS A 266 7.43 -20.32 3.33
CA CYS A 266 6.59 -21.46 3.03
C CYS A 266 5.16 -21.03 2.68
N PHE A 267 4.38 -21.97 2.12
CA PHE A 267 2.96 -21.82 1.86
C PHE A 267 2.15 -22.82 2.69
N TYR A 268 1.03 -22.36 3.22
CA TYR A 268 -0.01 -23.20 3.83
C TYR A 268 -1.23 -23.25 2.92
N LEU A 269 -1.91 -24.40 2.90
CA LEU A 269 -3.24 -24.53 2.32
C LEU A 269 -4.25 -24.67 3.46
N TRP A 270 -4.98 -23.59 3.74
CA TRP A 270 -5.82 -23.48 4.93
C TRP A 270 -7.30 -23.33 4.60
N THR A 271 -8.16 -23.81 5.50
CA THR A 271 -9.59 -23.47 5.47
C THR A 271 -9.79 -22.00 5.84
N VAL A 272 -10.95 -21.46 5.50
CA VAL A 272 -11.35 -20.10 5.87
C VAL A 272 -11.27 -19.89 7.39
N GLU A 273 -11.68 -20.89 8.18
CA GLU A 273 -11.66 -20.81 9.65
C GLU A 273 -10.24 -20.76 10.22
N GLU A 274 -9.30 -21.51 9.64
CA GLU A 274 -7.88 -21.44 10.01
C GLU A 274 -7.33 -20.03 9.70
N VAL A 275 -7.65 -19.47 8.53
CA VAL A 275 -7.27 -18.10 8.18
C VAL A 275 -7.86 -17.08 9.16
N GLN A 276 -9.16 -17.19 9.50
CA GLN A 276 -9.82 -16.33 10.48
C GLN A 276 -9.17 -16.43 11.87
N GLU A 277 -8.76 -17.61 12.30
CA GLU A 277 -8.03 -17.80 13.56
C GLU A 277 -6.69 -17.04 13.56
N HIS A 278 -5.93 -17.09 12.46
CA HIS A 278 -4.66 -16.36 12.33
C HIS A 278 -4.84 -14.84 12.18
N LEU A 279 -5.91 -14.39 11.52
CA LEU A 279 -6.33 -12.98 11.52
C LEU A 279 -6.65 -12.49 12.93
N ARG A 280 -7.44 -13.24 13.70
CA ARG A 280 -7.75 -12.91 15.11
C ARG A 280 -6.52 -12.84 16.00
N LYS A 281 -5.45 -13.57 15.68
CA LYS A 281 -4.14 -13.49 16.37
C LYS A 281 -3.30 -12.28 15.96
N GLY A 282 -3.67 -11.57 14.89
CA GLY A 282 -2.89 -10.45 14.34
C GLY A 282 -1.60 -10.91 13.66
N GLU A 283 -1.58 -12.11 13.09
CA GLU A 283 -0.36 -12.69 12.47
C GLU A 283 -0.16 -12.27 11.01
N PHE A 284 -1.18 -11.68 10.37
CA PHE A 284 -1.09 -11.15 9.01
C PHE A 284 -0.44 -9.77 9.00
N LYS A 285 0.39 -9.53 7.97
CA LYS A 285 0.84 -8.17 7.64
C LYS A 285 -0.41 -7.27 7.49
N PRO A 286 -0.40 -6.02 8.03
CA PRO A 286 -1.63 -5.23 8.17
C PRO A 286 -2.45 -5.09 6.89
N ASN A 287 -1.84 -4.69 5.78
CA ASN A 287 -2.59 -4.55 4.52
C ASN A 287 -3.08 -5.90 3.98
N CYS A 288 -2.32 -6.97 4.15
CA CYS A 288 -2.72 -8.32 3.73
C CYS A 288 -3.93 -8.84 4.51
N ALA A 289 -4.08 -8.42 5.78
CA ALA A 289 -5.30 -8.67 6.55
C ALA A 289 -6.51 -7.95 5.94
N LEU A 290 -6.38 -6.69 5.51
CA LEU A 290 -7.45 -5.96 4.81
C LEU A 290 -7.85 -6.65 3.51
N LEU A 291 -6.87 -7.05 2.69
CA LEU A 291 -7.12 -7.74 1.42
C LEU A 291 -7.78 -9.11 1.64
N MET A 292 -7.50 -9.78 2.76
CA MET A 292 -8.18 -11.01 3.14
C MET A 292 -9.65 -10.76 3.55
N ILE A 293 -9.91 -9.68 4.29
CA ILE A 293 -11.27 -9.29 4.68
C ILE A 293 -12.08 -8.90 3.43
N ASP A 294 -11.49 -8.14 2.50
CA ASP A 294 -12.10 -7.84 1.19
C ASP A 294 -12.47 -9.13 0.43
N PHE A 295 -11.54 -10.09 0.35
CA PHE A 295 -11.80 -11.40 -0.25
C PHE A 295 -12.98 -12.11 0.43
N PHE A 296 -13.02 -12.13 1.76
CA PHE A 296 -14.12 -12.74 2.50
C PHE A 296 -15.48 -12.09 2.24
N ILE A 297 -15.54 -10.77 2.06
CA ILE A 297 -16.78 -10.07 1.70
C ILE A 297 -17.21 -10.46 0.27
N ARG A 298 -16.28 -10.45 -0.70
CA ARG A 298 -16.58 -10.78 -2.10
C ARG A 298 -17.00 -12.23 -2.31
N HIS A 299 -16.50 -13.14 -1.48
CA HIS A 299 -16.83 -14.57 -1.52
C HIS A 299 -17.93 -15.00 -0.54
N GLY A 300 -18.58 -14.06 0.15
CA GLY A 300 -19.72 -14.35 1.03
C GLY A 300 -19.35 -15.10 2.33
N VAL A 301 -18.08 -15.07 2.72
CA VAL A 301 -17.61 -15.56 4.01
C VAL A 301 -18.02 -14.61 5.13
N LEU A 302 -17.84 -13.31 4.90
CA LEU A 302 -18.34 -12.24 5.76
C LEU A 302 -19.60 -11.64 5.12
N THR A 303 -20.65 -11.49 5.92
CA THR A 303 -21.95 -10.97 5.49
C THR A 303 -22.51 -10.02 6.54
N PRO A 304 -23.49 -9.17 6.20
CA PRO A 304 -24.15 -8.30 7.18
C PRO A 304 -24.77 -9.06 8.37
N GLU A 305 -25.11 -10.34 8.20
CA GLU A 305 -25.71 -11.16 9.24
C GLU A 305 -24.69 -11.71 10.25
N ASN A 306 -23.41 -11.83 9.87
CA ASN A 306 -22.38 -12.46 10.70
C ASN A 306 -21.24 -11.51 11.14
N GLU A 307 -21.20 -10.30 10.61
CA GLU A 307 -20.21 -9.27 10.94
C GLU A 307 -20.92 -7.99 11.42
N PRO A 308 -20.87 -7.66 12.73
CA PRO A 308 -21.58 -6.50 13.27
C PRO A 308 -21.11 -5.15 12.68
N ASP A 309 -19.85 -5.04 12.27
CA ASP A 309 -19.26 -3.82 11.73
C ASP A 309 -19.18 -3.83 10.19
N PHE A 310 -19.99 -4.68 9.52
CA PHE A 310 -19.86 -4.99 8.09
C PHE A 310 -19.82 -3.75 7.19
N ASP A 311 -20.79 -2.84 7.34
CA ASP A 311 -20.89 -1.64 6.50
C ASP A 311 -19.71 -0.69 6.70
N GLU A 312 -19.22 -0.57 7.94
CA GLU A 312 -18.04 0.22 8.24
C GLU A 312 -16.78 -0.40 7.63
N ILE A 313 -16.56 -1.70 7.85
CA ILE A 313 -15.43 -2.43 7.28
C ILE A 313 -15.43 -2.29 5.76
N LYS A 314 -16.57 -2.59 5.12
CA LYS A 314 -16.71 -2.49 3.66
C LYS A 314 -16.42 -1.08 3.14
N GLY A 315 -16.92 -0.04 3.82
CA GLY A 315 -16.62 1.35 3.44
C GLY A 315 -15.15 1.72 3.58
N ARG A 316 -14.45 1.18 4.59
CA ARG A 316 -13.04 1.48 4.87
C ARG A 316 -12.05 0.71 4.01
N LEU A 317 -12.46 -0.44 3.45
CA LEU A 317 -11.69 -1.16 2.42
C LEU A 317 -11.63 -0.39 1.09
N HIS A 318 -12.51 0.59 0.88
CA HIS A 318 -12.56 1.42 -0.32
C HIS A 318 -12.56 2.91 0.06
N ARG A 319 -11.64 3.29 0.95
CA ARG A 319 -11.49 4.68 1.38
C ARG A 319 -11.31 5.62 0.18
N PRO A 320 -12.14 6.67 0.03
CA PRO A 320 -11.85 7.73 -0.94
C PRO A 320 -10.52 8.40 -0.61
N LEU A 321 -9.65 8.54 -1.62
CA LEU A 321 -8.39 9.27 -1.50
C LEU A 321 -8.56 10.62 -2.20
N ASP A 322 -8.24 11.70 -1.48
CA ASP A 322 -8.30 13.07 -2.02
C ASP A 322 -7.06 13.43 -2.85
N PHE A 323 -6.41 12.43 -3.45
CA PHE A 323 -5.18 12.58 -4.23
C PHE A 323 -5.40 12.06 -5.65
N PRO A 324 -4.77 12.66 -6.67
CA PRO A 324 -4.86 12.15 -8.04
C PRO A 324 -4.25 10.76 -8.22
N GLY A 325 -4.69 10.06 -9.27
CA GLY A 325 -4.07 8.82 -9.74
C GLY A 325 -5.06 7.76 -10.22
N PRO A 326 -4.57 6.65 -10.80
CA PRO A 326 -5.36 5.65 -11.52
C PRO A 326 -6.17 4.69 -10.61
N HIS A 327 -6.75 5.24 -9.54
CA HIS A 327 -7.59 4.55 -8.54
C HIS A 327 -8.95 5.23 -8.37
N VAL A 328 -9.06 6.49 -8.78
CA VAL A 328 -10.34 7.14 -8.99
C VAL A 328 -10.92 6.47 -10.23
N ALA A 329 -11.90 5.58 -10.04
CA ALA A 329 -12.70 5.10 -11.15
C ALA A 329 -13.13 6.32 -11.97
N LEU A 330 -12.91 6.29 -13.29
CA LEU A 330 -13.60 7.22 -14.19
C LEU A 330 -15.09 7.09 -13.85
N ALA A 331 -15.62 8.14 -13.22
CA ALA A 331 -17.00 8.21 -12.79
C ALA A 331 -17.97 7.96 -13.95
#